data_AF-A0A9D5MPG8-F1
#
_entry.id   AF-A0A9D5MPG8-F1
#
_cell.length_a   1.000
_cell.length_b   1.000
_cell.length_c   1.000
_cell.angle_alpha   90.00
_cell.angle_beta   90.00
_cell.angle_gamma   90.00
#
_symmetry.space_group_name_H-M   'P 1'
#
loop_
_entity.id
_entity.type
_entity.pdbx_description
1 polymer ?
#
loop_
_entity_poly.entity_id
_entity_poly.type
_entity_poly.pdbx_seq_one_letter_code
_entity_poly.pdbx_strand_id
1 'polypeptide(L)'
;MNKNEFLTVLRERLQGLPEEDINKSIDFYCEMIDDRVEDGMSEAEAVDALGNIEEIISQILSEVSLPKLVKEKVKPKRALKAWEIVLLVLGAPLWIPLLAAVILTVLAVYLSVWTVIISLYAVDLSIAVSGLVCIGVALALLFDGQIIPCGVVFGAGLVCVGLSILLFFAFNLVTKGILWVSKKVLLGIKGLFIGK
;
A
#
# COMPACT_ATOMS: atom_id res chain seq x y z
N MET A 1 33.41 -29.37 12.49
CA MET A 1 33.36 -28.78 11.15
C MET A 1 34.78 -28.50 10.72
N ASN A 2 35.14 -28.77 9.47
CA ASN A 2 36.50 -28.50 8.98
C ASN A 2 36.61 -27.06 8.46
N LYS A 3 37.83 -26.56 8.25
CA LYS A 3 38.09 -25.18 7.79
C LYS A 3 37.26 -24.80 6.56
N ASN A 4 37.26 -25.66 5.54
CA ASN A 4 36.54 -25.40 4.29
C ASN A 4 35.01 -25.35 4.48
N GLU A 5 34.46 -26.19 5.37
CA GLU A 5 33.02 -26.18 5.67
C GLU A 5 32.64 -24.87 6.37
N PHE A 6 33.44 -24.44 7.35
CA PHE A 6 33.22 -23.19 8.06
C PHE A 6 33.24 -21.97 7.13
N LEU A 7 34.27 -21.85 6.28
CA LEU A 7 34.38 -20.73 5.33
C LEU A 7 33.27 -20.73 4.28
N THR A 8 32.82 -21.92 3.85
CA THR A 8 31.69 -22.06 2.92
C THR A 8 30.40 -21.56 3.56
N VAL A 9 30.08 -21.99 4.78
CA VAL A 9 28.89 -21.54 5.52
C VAL A 9 28.95 -20.04 5.81
N LEU A 10 30.12 -19.52 6.18
CA LEU A 10 30.32 -18.09 6.41
C LEU A 10 30.06 -17.28 5.12
N ARG A 11 30.60 -17.71 3.98
CA ARG A 11 30.35 -17.08 2.68
C ARG A 11 28.87 -17.09 2.29
N GLU A 12 28.19 -18.23 2.46
CA GLU A 12 26.77 -18.37 2.13
C GLU A 12 25.89 -17.45 2.98
N ARG A 13 26.16 -17.37 4.29
CA ARG A 13 25.39 -16.53 5.20
C ARG A 13 25.66 -15.04 5.03
N LEU A 14 26.81 -14.67 4.47
CA LEU A 14 27.18 -13.27 4.20
C LEU A 14 26.84 -12.77 2.78
N GLN A 15 26.14 -13.55 1.93
CA GLN A 15 25.77 -13.17 0.54
C GLN A 15 24.94 -11.87 0.39
N GLY A 16 24.55 -11.21 1.48
CA GLY A 16 23.92 -9.89 1.49
C GLY A 16 24.87 -8.70 1.61
N LEU A 17 26.17 -8.95 1.83
CA LEU A 17 27.21 -7.93 1.98
C LEU A 17 27.92 -7.62 0.65
N PRO A 18 28.64 -6.48 0.54
CA PRO A 18 29.57 -6.25 -0.57
C PRO A 18 30.62 -7.37 -0.68
N GLU A 19 30.91 -7.84 -1.89
CA GLU A 19 31.93 -8.88 -2.17
C GLU A 19 33.29 -8.58 -1.50
N GLU A 20 33.68 -7.31 -1.43
CA GLU A 20 34.91 -6.88 -0.78
C GLU A 20 34.91 -7.13 0.74
N ASP A 21 33.76 -6.90 1.39
CA ASP A 21 33.61 -7.13 2.84
C ASP A 21 33.49 -8.64 3.14
N ILE A 22 32.82 -9.41 2.27
CA ILE A 22 32.76 -10.89 2.37
C ILE A 22 34.17 -11.49 2.29
N ASN A 23 34.98 -11.07 1.32
CA ASN A 23 36.33 -11.59 1.15
C ASN A 23 37.22 -11.21 2.34
N LYS A 24 37.15 -9.97 2.83
CA LYS A 24 37.90 -9.56 4.04
C LYS A 24 37.54 -10.40 5.27
N SER A 25 36.25 -10.66 5.50
CA SER A 25 35.83 -11.52 6.61
C SER A 25 36.33 -12.95 6.45
N ILE A 26 36.24 -13.52 5.24
CA ILE A 26 36.75 -14.87 4.95
C ILE A 26 38.26 -14.94 5.17
N ASP A 27 39.01 -13.97 4.67
CA ASP A 27 40.47 -13.92 4.79
C ASP A 27 40.89 -13.81 6.27
N PHE A 28 40.23 -12.94 7.05
CA PHE A 28 40.50 -12.78 8.48
C PHE A 28 40.29 -14.07 9.29
N TYR A 29 39.16 -14.76 9.09
CA TYR A 29 38.92 -16.02 9.78
C TYR A 29 39.77 -17.17 9.22
N CYS A 30 40.16 -17.12 7.95
CA CYS A 30 41.10 -18.07 7.37
C CYS A 30 42.47 -17.97 8.06
N GLU A 31 43.02 -16.76 8.19
CA GLU A 31 44.28 -16.48 8.87
C GLU A 31 44.22 -16.91 10.34
N MET A 32 43.13 -16.56 11.06
CA MET A 32 42.94 -17.00 12.45
C MET A 32 42.87 -18.52 12.63
N ILE A 33 42.35 -19.27 11.65
CA ILE A 33 42.31 -20.74 11.70
C ILE A 33 43.71 -21.28 11.39
N ASP A 34 44.40 -20.70 10.40
CA ASP A 34 45.74 -21.11 10.00
C ASP A 34 46.76 -20.93 11.12
N ASP A 35 46.73 -19.79 11.83
CA ASP A 35 47.59 -19.54 12.99
C ASP A 35 47.44 -20.64 14.06
N ARG A 36 46.20 -21.06 14.34
CA ARG A 36 45.91 -22.10 15.33
C ARG A 36 46.35 -23.49 14.88
N VAL A 37 46.26 -23.76 13.58
CA VAL A 37 46.73 -25.02 12.99
C VAL A 37 48.26 -25.07 13.02
N GLU A 38 48.94 -23.95 12.76
CA GLU A 38 50.39 -23.82 12.90
C GLU A 38 50.86 -24.02 14.34
N ASP A 39 50.07 -23.58 15.32
CA ASP A 39 50.30 -23.83 16.76
C ASP A 39 50.07 -25.30 17.18
N GLY A 40 49.70 -26.18 16.23
CA GLY A 40 49.59 -27.62 16.43
C GLY A 40 48.17 -28.13 16.74
N MET A 41 47.14 -27.30 16.59
CA MET A 41 45.74 -27.74 16.66
C MET A 41 45.30 -28.43 15.37
N SER A 42 44.37 -29.38 15.47
CA SER A 42 43.69 -29.86 14.26
C SER A 42 42.71 -28.81 13.73
N GLU A 43 42.43 -28.82 12.41
CA GLU A 43 41.48 -27.85 11.81
C GLU A 43 40.11 -27.84 12.52
N ALA A 44 39.64 -28.99 12.97
CA ALA A 44 38.36 -29.11 13.66
C ALA A 44 38.39 -28.45 15.05
N GLU A 45 39.50 -28.58 15.78
CA GLU A 45 39.70 -27.93 17.09
C GLU A 45 39.91 -26.41 16.94
N ALA A 46 40.64 -25.99 15.90
CA ALA A 46 40.85 -24.58 15.61
C ALA A 46 39.53 -23.85 15.30
N VAL A 47 38.61 -24.49 14.57
CA VAL A 47 37.29 -23.92 14.29
C VAL A 47 36.39 -23.95 15.54
N ASP A 48 36.43 -25.00 16.36
CA ASP A 48 35.66 -25.07 17.61
C ASP A 48 36.10 -23.97 18.59
N ALA A 49 37.40 -23.63 18.62
CA ALA A 49 37.97 -22.57 19.44
C ALA A 49 37.54 -21.14 19.02
N LEU A 50 37.03 -20.95 17.80
CA LEU A 50 36.48 -19.66 17.35
C LEU A 50 35.08 -19.38 17.95
N GLY A 51 34.40 -20.41 18.45
CA GLY A 51 33.06 -20.30 18.99
C GLY A 51 31.95 -20.51 17.95
N ASN A 52 30.75 -20.02 18.26
CA ASN A 52 29.57 -20.28 17.45
C ASN A 52 29.56 -19.45 16.15
N ILE A 53 29.47 -20.12 15.01
CA ILE A 53 29.38 -19.50 13.69
C ILE A 53 28.21 -18.51 13.58
N GLU A 54 27.08 -18.75 14.25
CA GLU A 54 25.94 -17.82 14.20
C GLU A 54 26.23 -16.52 14.95
N GLU A 55 26.98 -16.58 16.05
CA GLU A 55 27.41 -15.39 16.79
C GLU A 55 28.39 -14.57 15.95
N ILE A 56 29.36 -15.24 15.32
CA ILE A 56 30.32 -14.62 14.39
C ILE A 56 29.58 -13.90 13.26
N ILE A 57 28.62 -14.54 12.60
CA ILE A 57 27.82 -13.93 11.54
C ILE A 57 27.04 -12.73 12.08
N SER A 58 26.41 -12.86 13.24
CA SER A 58 25.62 -11.77 13.83
C SER A 58 26.49 -10.54 14.16
N GLN A 59 27.72 -10.77 14.62
CA GLN A 59 28.68 -9.73 14.94
C GLN A 59 29.12 -9.00 13.67
N ILE A 60 29.54 -9.74 12.63
CA ILE A 60 29.92 -9.17 11.33
C ILE A 60 28.78 -8.31 10.77
N LEU A 61 27.54 -8.83 10.78
CA LEU A 61 26.37 -8.10 10.28
C LEU A 61 26.06 -6.84 11.11
N SER A 62 26.32 -6.86 12.41
CA SER A 62 26.11 -5.69 13.29
C SER A 62 27.14 -4.58 13.06
N GLU A 63 28.36 -4.94 12.66
CA GLU A 63 29.45 -4.01 12.37
C GLU A 63 29.30 -3.36 10.99
N VAL A 64 28.59 -4.01 10.05
CA VAL A 64 28.32 -3.40 8.73
C VAL A 64 27.26 -2.32 8.85
N SER A 65 27.67 -1.08 8.60
CA SER A 65 26.78 0.07 8.54
C SER A 65 25.68 -0.11 7.48
N LEU A 66 24.41 0.06 7.86
CA LEU A 66 23.24 0.00 6.97
C LEU A 66 23.39 0.78 5.64
N PRO A 67 24.04 1.96 5.58
CA PRO A 67 24.26 2.66 4.33
C PRO A 67 25.07 1.87 3.29
N LYS A 68 26.03 1.03 3.72
CA LYS A 68 26.82 0.17 2.82
C LYS A 68 25.95 -0.91 2.18
N LEU A 69 25.07 -1.52 2.96
CA LEU A 69 24.13 -2.55 2.50
C LEU A 69 23.14 -2.00 1.47
N VAL A 70 22.61 -0.80 1.73
CA VAL A 70 21.72 -0.11 0.79
C VAL A 70 22.47 0.21 -0.49
N LYS A 71 23.72 0.70 -0.40
CA LYS A 71 24.53 1.07 -1.56
C LYS A 71 24.81 -0.15 -2.46
N GLU A 72 25.07 -1.32 -1.87
CA GLU A 72 25.27 -2.55 -2.64
C GLU A 72 23.98 -3.05 -3.29
N LYS A 73 22.86 -3.02 -2.57
CA LYS A 73 21.56 -3.41 -3.13
C LYS A 73 21.09 -2.48 -4.26
N VAL A 74 21.55 -1.23 -4.24
CA VAL A 74 21.23 -0.18 -5.22
C VAL A 74 22.24 -0.15 -6.38
N LYS A 75 23.37 -0.88 -6.30
CA LYS A 75 24.25 -1.03 -7.46
C LYS A 75 23.46 -1.72 -8.59
N PRO A 76 23.32 -1.08 -9.76
CA PRO A 76 22.61 -1.69 -10.86
C PRO A 76 23.37 -2.94 -11.31
N LYS A 77 22.71 -4.11 -11.27
CA LYS A 77 23.24 -5.41 -11.74
C LYS A 77 23.62 -5.42 -13.23
N ARG A 78 23.29 -4.37 -13.97
CA ARG A 78 23.49 -4.25 -15.41
C ARG A 78 24.00 -2.86 -15.75
N ALA A 79 25.08 -2.77 -16.53
CA ALA A 79 25.49 -1.52 -17.14
C ALA A 79 24.41 -1.11 -18.16
N LEU A 80 23.65 -0.06 -17.85
CA LEU A 80 22.68 0.50 -18.78
C LEU A 80 23.42 1.08 -19.99
N LYS A 81 22.95 0.79 -21.20
CA LYS A 81 23.60 1.34 -22.40
C LYS A 81 23.41 2.86 -22.43
N ALA A 82 24.39 3.59 -22.98
CA ALA A 82 24.35 5.06 -23.04
C ALA A 82 23.04 5.61 -23.65
N TRP A 83 22.46 4.91 -24.63
CA TRP A 83 21.16 5.26 -25.22
C TRP A 83 19.98 5.18 -24.22
N GLU A 84 19.95 4.15 -23.36
CA GLU A 84 18.90 4.01 -22.33
C GLU A 84 19.01 5.11 -21.29
N ILE A 85 20.24 5.50 -20.91
CA ILE A 85 20.48 6.59 -19.98
C ILE A 85 20.04 7.92 -20.59
N VAL A 86 20.35 8.18 -21.86
CA VAL A 86 19.89 9.39 -22.57
C VAL A 86 18.36 9.44 -22.64
N LEU A 87 17.71 8.32 -22.96
CA LEU A 87 16.24 8.23 -22.98
C LEU A 87 15.65 8.42 -21.58
N LEU A 88 16.30 7.89 -20.54
CA LEU A 88 15.87 8.04 -19.15
C LEU A 88 16.06 9.48 -18.66
N VAL A 89 17.13 10.18 -19.08
CA VAL A 89 17.40 11.58 -18.71
C VAL A 89 16.45 12.54 -19.45
N LEU A 90 16.18 12.30 -20.74
CA LEU A 90 15.14 13.04 -21.48
C LEU A 90 13.73 12.70 -21.01
N GLY A 91 13.51 11.47 -20.54
CA GLY A 91 12.28 11.02 -19.93
C GLY A 91 12.11 11.43 -18.48
N ALA A 92 13.20 11.74 -17.75
CA ALA A 92 13.17 12.08 -16.32
C ALA A 92 12.18 13.21 -15.97
N PRO A 93 12.10 14.30 -16.77
CA PRO A 93 11.08 15.33 -16.57
C PRO A 93 9.66 14.88 -16.93
N LEU A 94 9.48 13.81 -17.72
CA LEU A 94 8.19 13.26 -18.14
C LEU A 94 7.62 12.21 -17.17
N TRP A 95 8.48 11.46 -16.46
CA TRP A 95 8.01 10.44 -15.51
C TRP A 95 7.26 11.04 -14.33
N ILE A 96 7.71 12.19 -13.81
CA ILE A 96 7.05 12.88 -12.68
C ILE A 96 5.62 13.34 -13.05
N PRO A 97 5.39 14.10 -14.13
CA PRO A 97 4.04 14.51 -14.52
C PRO A 97 3.19 13.32 -14.95
N LEU A 98 3.77 12.28 -15.56
CA LEU A 98 3.02 11.06 -15.91
C LEU A 98 2.51 10.33 -14.66
N LEU A 99 3.38 10.13 -13.66
CA LEU A 99 3.00 9.52 -12.38
C LEU A 99 1.95 10.39 -11.67
N ALA A 100 2.15 11.71 -11.64
CA ALA A 100 1.19 12.65 -11.07
C ALA A 100 -0.17 12.57 -11.78
N ALA A 101 -0.20 12.49 -13.12
CA ALA A 101 -1.43 12.35 -13.89
C ALA A 101 -2.18 11.06 -13.56
N VAL A 102 -1.47 9.93 -13.42
CA VAL A 102 -2.08 8.65 -13.02
C VAL A 102 -2.68 8.76 -11.61
N ILE A 103 -1.93 9.32 -10.64
CA ILE A 103 -2.39 9.49 -9.27
C ILE A 103 -3.64 10.39 -9.23
N LEU A 104 -3.60 11.53 -9.92
CA LEU A 104 -4.72 12.46 -10.00
C LEU A 104 -5.94 11.83 -10.66
N THR A 105 -5.75 11.03 -11.71
CA THR A 105 -6.86 10.33 -12.39
C THR A 105 -7.52 9.33 -11.45
N VAL A 106 -6.74 8.53 -10.72
CA VAL A 106 -7.28 7.59 -9.72
C VAL A 106 -8.03 8.33 -8.62
N LEU A 107 -7.46 9.44 -8.11
CA LEU A 107 -8.10 10.27 -7.10
C LEU A 107 -9.39 10.91 -7.62
N ALA A 108 -9.41 11.39 -8.86
CA ALA A 108 -10.60 11.97 -9.49
C ALA A 108 -11.71 10.93 -9.65
N VAL A 109 -11.38 9.71 -10.08
CA VAL A 109 -12.34 8.61 -10.15
C VAL A 109 -12.89 8.28 -8.75
N TYR A 110 -12.02 8.20 -7.74
CA TYR A 110 -12.46 7.97 -6.37
C TYR A 110 -13.40 9.07 -5.85
N LEU A 111 -13.06 10.34 -6.05
CA LEU A 111 -13.92 11.47 -5.68
C LEU A 111 -15.25 11.43 -6.44
N SER A 112 -15.24 11.10 -7.73
CA SER A 112 -16.46 11.02 -8.55
C SER A 112 -17.48 10.04 -7.95
N VAL A 113 -17.02 8.87 -7.48
CA VAL A 113 -17.88 7.89 -6.80
C VAL A 113 -18.51 8.47 -5.53
N TRP A 114 -17.75 9.19 -4.71
CA TRP A 114 -18.29 9.86 -3.51
C TRP A 114 -19.27 10.99 -3.86
N THR A 115 -19.01 11.77 -4.90
CA THR A 115 -19.94 12.84 -5.32
C THR A 115 -21.28 12.28 -5.79
N VAL A 116 -21.29 11.11 -6.44
CA VAL A 116 -22.53 10.43 -6.82
C VAL A 116 -23.32 10.05 -5.57
N ILE A 117 -22.67 9.46 -4.55
CA ILE A 117 -23.33 9.11 -3.28
C ILE A 117 -23.92 10.36 -2.61
N ILE A 118 -23.14 11.44 -2.51
CA ILE A 118 -23.60 12.70 -1.92
C ILE A 118 -24.80 13.27 -2.70
N SER A 119 -24.76 13.24 -4.03
CA SER A 119 -25.85 13.75 -4.87
C SER A 119 -27.14 12.95 -4.69
N LEU A 120 -27.07 11.63 -4.53
CA LEU A 120 -28.24 10.79 -4.25
C LEU A 120 -28.89 11.20 -2.91
N TYR A 121 -28.09 11.33 -1.84
CA TYR A 121 -28.62 11.80 -0.55
C TYR A 121 -29.15 13.24 -0.59
N ALA A 122 -28.56 14.12 -1.39
CA ALA A 122 -29.05 15.48 -1.57
C ALA A 122 -30.43 15.52 -2.26
N VAL A 123 -30.64 14.66 -3.26
CA VAL A 123 -31.95 14.51 -3.93
C VAL A 123 -33.00 14.00 -2.93
N ASP A 124 -32.67 12.98 -2.14
CA ASP A 124 -33.56 12.46 -1.11
C ASP A 124 -33.95 13.50 -0.07
N LEU A 125 -32.97 14.27 0.41
CA LEU A 125 -33.22 15.35 1.36
C LEU A 125 -34.13 16.43 0.75
N SER A 126 -33.92 16.76 -0.52
CA SER A 126 -34.74 17.74 -1.24
C SER A 126 -36.19 17.27 -1.35
N ILE A 127 -36.42 16.00 -1.66
CA ILE A 127 -37.75 15.39 -1.72
C ILE A 127 -38.39 15.38 -0.33
N ALA A 128 -37.66 14.99 0.70
CA ALA A 128 -38.15 14.96 2.07
C ALA A 128 -38.58 16.36 2.55
N VAL A 129 -37.74 17.38 2.33
CA VAL A 129 -38.06 18.77 2.67
C VAL A 129 -39.26 19.26 1.87
N SER A 130 -39.35 18.97 0.57
CA SER A 130 -40.51 19.34 -0.23
C SER A 130 -41.81 18.72 0.30
N GLY A 131 -41.76 17.47 0.76
CA GLY A 131 -42.89 16.79 1.39
C GLY A 131 -43.34 17.48 2.69
N LEU A 132 -42.41 17.88 3.55
CA LEU A 132 -42.73 18.63 4.78
C LEU A 132 -43.32 20.01 4.48
N VAL A 133 -42.76 20.72 3.50
CA VAL A 133 -43.26 22.04 3.09
C VAL A 133 -44.68 21.93 2.55
N CYS A 134 -44.98 20.92 1.71
CA CYS A 134 -46.33 20.67 1.22
C CYS A 134 -47.34 20.46 2.35
N ILE A 135 -46.96 19.74 3.42
CA ILE A 135 -47.84 19.55 4.58
C ILE A 135 -48.10 20.88 5.31
N GLY A 136 -47.06 21.72 5.47
CA GLY A 136 -47.20 23.05 6.07
C GLY A 136 -48.09 23.99 5.25
N VAL A 137 -47.92 23.98 3.92
CA VAL A 137 -48.77 24.76 2.99
C VAL A 137 -50.21 24.27 3.01
N ALA A 138 -50.43 22.95 3.07
CA ALA A 138 -51.78 22.41 3.19
C ALA A 138 -52.49 22.90 4.46
N LEU A 139 -51.77 23.00 5.59
CA LEU A 139 -52.32 23.54 6.83
C LEU A 139 -52.67 25.03 6.72
N ALA A 140 -51.83 25.83 6.04
CA ALA A 140 -52.11 27.25 5.79
C ALA A 140 -53.37 27.44 4.91
N LEU A 141 -53.52 26.66 3.84
CA LEU A 141 -54.69 26.69 2.96
C LEU A 141 -56.00 26.28 3.68
N LEU A 142 -55.87 25.48 4.74
CA LEU A 142 -56.97 25.09 5.62
C LEU A 142 -57.51 26.29 6.41
N PHE A 143 -56.63 27.21 6.85
CA PHE A 143 -57.03 28.46 7.51
C PHE A 143 -57.67 29.47 6.54
N ASP A 144 -57.28 29.46 5.26
CA ASP A 144 -57.87 30.30 4.21
C ASP A 144 -59.22 29.75 3.66
N GLY A 145 -59.71 28.61 4.18
CA GLY A 145 -61.00 28.03 3.79
C GLY A 145 -61.01 27.31 2.44
N GLN A 146 -59.86 27.08 1.81
CA GLN A 146 -59.76 26.42 0.50
C GLN A 146 -59.60 24.90 0.64
N ILE A 147 -60.73 24.19 0.78
CA ILE A 147 -60.75 22.75 1.10
C ILE A 147 -60.25 21.85 -0.05
N ILE A 148 -60.57 22.19 -1.30
CA ILE A 148 -60.19 21.38 -2.48
C ILE A 148 -58.66 21.37 -2.69
N PRO A 149 -57.95 22.51 -2.79
CA PRO A 149 -56.50 22.51 -2.95
C PRO A 149 -55.78 21.97 -1.71
N CYS A 150 -56.34 22.14 -0.50
CA CYS A 150 -55.79 21.55 0.71
C CYS A 150 -55.64 20.03 0.61
N GLY A 151 -56.70 19.32 0.19
CA GLY A 151 -56.67 17.86 0.06
C GLY A 151 -55.63 17.36 -0.95
N VAL A 152 -55.48 18.07 -2.07
CA VAL A 152 -54.51 17.72 -3.12
C VAL A 152 -53.07 17.93 -2.65
N VAL A 153 -52.76 19.09 -2.05
CA VAL A 153 -51.41 19.42 -1.58
C VAL A 153 -51.00 18.54 -0.39
N PHE A 154 -51.93 18.22 0.50
CA PHE A 154 -51.70 17.29 1.61
C PHE A 154 -51.38 15.88 1.10
N GLY A 155 -52.16 15.37 0.14
CA GLY A 155 -51.90 14.08 -0.50
C GLY A 155 -50.55 14.04 -1.22
N ALA A 156 -50.21 15.10 -1.96
CA ALA A 156 -48.92 15.23 -2.63
C ALA A 156 -47.75 15.25 -1.63
N GLY A 157 -47.90 15.96 -0.51
CA GLY A 157 -46.92 15.97 0.58
C GLY A 157 -46.70 14.58 1.18
N LEU A 158 -47.76 13.84 1.46
CA LEU A 158 -47.68 12.48 2.01
C LEU A 158 -46.99 11.50 1.06
N VAL A 159 -47.28 11.59 -0.25
CA VAL A 159 -46.62 10.80 -1.29
C VAL A 159 -45.14 11.14 -1.37
N CYS A 160 -44.77 12.43 -1.34
CA CYS A 160 -43.37 12.85 -1.38
C CYS A 160 -42.59 12.33 -0.16
N VAL A 161 -43.14 12.46 1.06
CA VAL A 161 -42.52 11.93 2.28
C VAL A 161 -42.37 10.41 2.21
N GLY A 162 -43.42 9.70 1.79
CA GLY A 162 -43.39 8.24 1.61
C GLY A 162 -42.34 7.80 0.59
N LEU A 163 -42.23 8.53 -0.52
CA LEU A 163 -41.23 8.25 -1.55
C LEU A 163 -39.80 8.48 -1.04
N SER A 164 -39.55 9.55 -0.29
CA SER A 164 -38.23 9.79 0.31
C SER A 164 -37.79 8.71 1.30
N ILE A 165 -38.71 8.11 2.08
CA ILE A 165 -38.37 7.00 2.98
C ILE A 165 -37.98 5.74 2.19
N LEU A 166 -38.69 5.44 1.10
CA LEU A 166 -38.38 4.30 0.23
C LEU A 166 -37.04 4.50 -0.50
N LEU A 167 -36.80 5.69 -1.06
CA LEU A 167 -35.56 6.02 -1.73
C LEU A 167 -34.36 5.96 -0.78
N PHE A 168 -34.52 6.41 0.47
CA PHE A 168 -33.48 6.31 1.48
C PHE A 168 -33.00 4.86 1.70
N PHE A 169 -33.95 3.91 1.75
CA PHE A 169 -33.60 2.50 1.87
C PHE A 169 -32.90 1.96 0.61
N ALA A 170 -33.39 2.35 -0.58
CA ALA A 170 -32.77 1.99 -1.85
C ALA A 170 -31.33 2.52 -1.95
N PHE A 171 -31.10 3.78 -1.59
CA PHE A 171 -29.78 4.42 -1.63
C PHE A 171 -28.81 3.84 -0.61
N ASN A 172 -29.30 3.43 0.57
CA ASN A 172 -28.50 2.68 1.52
C ASN A 172 -28.04 1.33 0.94
N LEU A 173 -28.88 0.65 0.16
CA LEU A 173 -28.52 -0.59 -0.53
C LEU A 173 -27.45 -0.33 -1.60
N VAL A 174 -27.61 0.72 -2.41
CA VAL A 174 -26.66 1.13 -3.45
C VAL A 174 -25.31 1.50 -2.82
N THR A 175 -25.31 2.26 -1.73
CA THR A 175 -24.10 2.67 -1.01
C THR A 175 -23.34 1.46 -0.47
N LYS A 176 -24.04 0.49 0.13
CA LYS A 176 -23.44 -0.78 0.57
C LYS A 176 -22.85 -1.57 -0.60
N GLY A 177 -23.54 -1.60 -1.75
CA GLY A 177 -23.04 -2.23 -2.98
C GLY A 177 -21.75 -1.60 -3.48
N ILE A 178 -21.70 -0.26 -3.55
CA ILE A 178 -20.52 0.51 -3.95
C ILE A 178 -19.35 0.28 -2.99
N LEU A 179 -19.59 0.28 -1.68
CA LEU A 179 -18.55 -0.01 -0.68
C LEU A 179 -18.03 -1.44 -0.79
N TRP A 180 -18.90 -2.41 -1.05
CA TRP A 180 -18.50 -3.80 -1.27
C TRP A 180 -17.61 -3.96 -2.50
N VAL A 181 -17.98 -3.32 -3.62
CA VAL A 181 -17.17 -3.30 -4.85
C VAL A 181 -15.83 -2.60 -4.61
N SER A 182 -15.84 -1.44 -3.97
CA SER A 182 -14.61 -0.69 -3.63
C SER A 182 -13.67 -1.53 -2.77
N LYS A 183 -14.19 -2.26 -1.77
CA LYS A 183 -13.40 -3.16 -0.93
C LYS A 183 -12.82 -4.32 -1.74
N LYS A 184 -13.59 -4.90 -2.67
CA LYS A 184 -13.13 -5.99 -3.54
C LYS A 184 -12.01 -5.55 -4.47
N VAL A 185 -12.11 -4.34 -5.05
CA VAL A 185 -11.05 -3.74 -5.88
C VAL A 185 -9.77 -3.52 -5.07
N LEU A 186 -9.89 -2.93 -3.88
CA LEU A 186 -8.75 -2.73 -2.96
C LEU A 186 -8.07 -4.04 -2.58
N LEU A 187 -8.86 -5.07 -2.24
CA LEU A 187 -8.33 -6.41 -1.93
C LEU A 187 -7.68 -7.08 -3.14
N GLY A 188 -8.21 -6.86 -4.34
CA GLY A 188 -7.61 -7.34 -5.59
C GLY A 188 -6.25 -6.70 -5.87
N ILE A 189 -6.15 -5.37 -5.72
CA ILE A 189 -4.88 -4.63 -5.85
C ILE A 189 -3.87 -5.10 -4.80
N LYS A 190 -4.32 -5.28 -3.55
CA LYS A 190 -3.49 -5.81 -2.47
C LYS A 190 -3.01 -7.23 -2.80
N GLY A 191 -3.86 -8.08 -3.37
CA GLY A 191 -3.48 -9.43 -3.82
C GLY A 191 -2.43 -9.42 -4.94
N LEU A 192 -2.54 -8.47 -5.88
CA LEU A 192 -1.55 -8.28 -6.95
C LEU A 192 -0.18 -7.86 -6.41
N PHE A 193 -0.16 -7.01 -5.37
CA PHE A 193 1.08 -6.51 -4.78
C PHE A 193 1.75 -7.50 -3.80
N ILE A 194 0.97 -8.38 -3.19
CA ILE A 194 1.48 -9.33 -2.18
C ILE A 194 1.97 -10.64 -2.80
N GLY A 195 1.74 -10.89 -4.09
CA GLY A 195 2.43 -11.95 -4.85
C GLY A 195 2.45 -13.31 -4.16
N LYS A 196 1.38 -14.08 -4.34
CA LYS A 196 1.52 -15.54 -4.38
C LYS A 196 1.69 -15.96 -5.82
#